data_AF-A0A519GZD9-F1
#
_entry.id   AF-A0A519GZD9-F1
#
_cell.length_a   1.000
_cell.length_b   1.000
_cell.length_c   1.000
_cell.angle_alpha   90.00
_cell.angle_beta   90.00
_cell.angle_gamma   90.00
#
_symmetry.space_group_name_H-M   'P 1'
#
loop_
_entity.id
_entity.type
_entity.pdbx_description
1 polymer ?
#
loop_
_entity_poly.entity_id
_entity_poly.type
_entity_poly.pdbx_seq_one_letter_code
_entity_poly.pdbx_strand_id
1 'polypeptide(L)'
;LPIHVVVTGLQALDGYATVRAALPDAVRAEAIGHRLYNDRRSTADAVIETVFLRLYMLRMGLLRARPAAADRLAIHGFIEALRATEAGLHVLASELFDQRSGAVPAQPCRGLFLCAPDDAGGAFVEDMFERFLPADQPLARAA
;
A
#
# COMPACT_ATOMS: atom_id res chain seq x y z
N LEU A 1 4.93 1.25 -19.60
CA LEU A 1 3.66 1.13 -18.85
C LEU A 1 3.95 1.38 -17.37
N PRO A 2 3.10 2.10 -16.63
CA PRO A 2 3.24 2.25 -15.19
C PRO A 2 2.92 0.93 -14.48
N ILE A 3 3.75 0.53 -13.50
CA ILE A 3 3.52 -0.66 -12.68
C ILE A 3 2.99 -0.23 -11.31
N HIS A 4 1.85 -0.80 -10.90
CA HIS A 4 1.29 -0.67 -9.55
C HIS A 4 1.33 -2.04 -8.88
N VAL A 5 1.97 -2.12 -7.71
CA VAL A 5 2.01 -3.35 -6.91
C VAL A 5 0.83 -3.34 -5.94
N VAL A 6 -0.01 -4.36 -6.03
CA VAL A 6 -1.18 -4.51 -5.16
C VAL A 6 -1.03 -5.78 -4.35
N VAL A 7 -0.91 -5.64 -3.03
CA VAL A 7 -0.90 -6.73 -2.07
C VAL A 7 -2.33 -6.97 -1.63
N THR A 8 -2.89 -8.12 -2.00
CA THR A 8 -4.25 -8.51 -1.66
C THR A 8 -4.30 -9.44 -0.44
N GLY A 9 -5.48 -9.64 0.14
CA GLY A 9 -5.68 -10.66 1.16
C GLY A 9 -5.62 -10.16 2.60
N LEU A 10 -5.69 -8.85 2.82
CA LEU A 10 -5.64 -8.26 4.17
C LEU A 10 -6.72 -8.80 5.13
N GLN A 11 -7.87 -9.19 4.61
CA GLN A 11 -8.99 -9.75 5.36
C GLN A 11 -8.72 -11.13 5.96
N ALA A 12 -7.71 -11.84 5.46
CA ALA A 12 -7.26 -13.10 6.04
C ALA A 12 -6.38 -12.90 7.28
N LEU A 13 -5.93 -11.67 7.56
CA LEU A 13 -5.10 -11.37 8.72
C LEU A 13 -5.97 -11.15 9.96
N ASP A 14 -5.57 -11.76 11.07
CA ASP A 14 -6.21 -11.56 12.36
C ASP A 14 -6.22 -10.07 12.74
N GLY A 15 -7.38 -9.60 13.22
CA GLY A 15 -7.57 -8.22 13.61
C GLY A 15 -7.93 -7.26 12.48
N TYR A 16 -7.96 -7.70 11.21
CA TYR A 16 -8.39 -6.88 10.08
C TYR A 16 -9.77 -6.23 10.30
N ALA A 17 -10.77 -7.01 10.72
CA ALA A 17 -12.12 -6.50 10.95
C ALA A 17 -12.15 -5.39 12.01
N THR A 18 -11.38 -5.57 13.10
CA THR A 18 -11.25 -4.58 14.18
C THR A 18 -10.58 -3.29 13.68
N VAL A 19 -9.50 -3.41 12.90
CA VAL A 19 -8.80 -2.27 12.32
C VAL A 19 -9.70 -1.54 11.32
N ARG A 20 -10.34 -2.25 10.39
CA ARG A 20 -11.29 -1.68 9.42
C ARG A 20 -12.41 -0.93 10.10
N ALA A 21 -13.02 -1.50 11.16
CA ALA A 21 -14.09 -0.85 11.91
C ALA A 21 -13.62 0.38 12.70
N ALA A 22 -12.32 0.51 12.97
CA ALA A 22 -11.74 1.65 13.68
C ALA A 22 -11.30 2.80 12.75
N LEU A 23 -11.23 2.55 11.44
CA LEU A 23 -10.90 3.59 10.45
C LEU A 23 -12.10 4.49 10.17
N PRO A 24 -11.88 5.82 10.02
CA PRO A 24 -12.90 6.74 9.53
C PRO A 24 -13.40 6.34 8.14
N ASP A 25 -14.67 6.62 7.84
CA ASP A 25 -15.31 6.25 6.57
C ASP A 25 -14.53 6.76 5.35
N ALA A 26 -14.03 8.00 5.41
CA ALA A 26 -13.22 8.59 4.36
C ALA A 26 -11.93 7.79 4.09
N VAL A 27 -11.29 7.24 5.13
CA VAL A 27 -10.07 6.44 4.99
C VAL A 27 -10.38 5.04 4.45
N ARG A 28 -11.58 4.50 4.73
CA ARG A 28 -12.02 3.22 4.17
C ARG A 28 -12.38 3.30 2.69
N ALA A 29 -12.75 4.49 2.21
CA ALA A 29 -13.05 4.76 0.81
C ALA A 29 -11.80 4.98 -0.04
N GLU A 30 -10.62 5.13 0.57
CA GLU A 30 -9.37 5.34 -0.17
C GLU A 30 -8.48 4.09 -0.17
N ALA A 31 -7.71 3.92 -1.24
CA ALA A 31 -6.70 2.89 -1.33
C ALA A 31 -5.62 3.10 -0.26
N ILE A 32 -5.41 2.10 0.58
CA ILE A 32 -4.33 2.14 1.57
C ILE A 32 -3.01 1.88 0.83
N GLY A 33 -2.16 2.90 0.73
CA GLY A 33 -0.90 2.75 0.02
C GLY A 33 -0.11 4.04 -0.13
N HIS A 34 0.85 4.01 -1.04
CA HIS A 34 1.66 5.15 -1.38
C HIS A 34 1.96 5.18 -2.88
N ARG A 35 1.71 6.33 -3.52
CA ARG A 35 2.06 6.59 -4.92
C ARG A 35 3.41 7.25 -5.04
N LEU A 36 4.18 6.76 -6.01
CA LEU A 36 5.38 7.39 -6.52
C LEU A 36 4.98 8.44 -7.54
N TYR A 37 4.98 9.70 -7.12
CA TYR A 37 4.95 10.82 -8.05
C TYR A 37 6.20 10.77 -8.94
N ASN A 38 6.12 11.39 -10.11
CA ASN A 38 7.14 11.32 -11.16
C ASN A 38 8.44 12.07 -10.82
N ASP A 39 8.85 12.07 -9.55
CA ASP A 39 10.18 12.41 -9.11
C ASP A 39 11.07 11.18 -9.29
N ARG A 40 12.05 11.28 -10.18
CA ARG A 40 13.02 10.20 -10.46
C ARG A 40 13.88 9.81 -9.23
N ARG A 41 13.66 10.46 -8.09
CA ARG A 41 14.40 10.27 -6.83
C ARG A 41 13.81 9.22 -5.90
N SER A 42 12.53 8.89 -6.05
CA SER A 42 11.88 7.97 -5.11
C SER A 42 12.10 6.52 -5.52
N THR A 43 12.85 5.78 -4.71
CA THR A 43 13.10 4.34 -4.89
C THR A 43 11.94 3.52 -4.33
N ALA A 44 11.83 2.26 -4.75
CA ALA A 44 10.83 1.35 -4.20
C ALA A 44 11.04 1.11 -2.69
N ASP A 45 12.29 1.11 -2.22
CA ASP A 45 12.62 1.02 -0.79
C ASP A 45 12.04 2.20 0.00
N ALA A 46 12.20 3.43 -0.51
CA ALA A 46 11.66 4.62 0.15
C ALA A 46 10.13 4.59 0.26
N VAL A 47 9.44 3.96 -0.70
CA VAL A 47 7.98 3.74 -0.66
C VAL A 47 7.63 2.76 0.45
N ILE A 48 8.32 1.62 0.48
CA ILE A 48 8.09 0.56 1.45
C ILE A 48 8.28 1.13 2.86
N GLU A 49 9.39 1.82 3.11
CA GLU A 49 9.67 2.50 4.38
C GLU A 49 8.57 3.50 4.76
N THR A 50 8.11 4.32 3.80
CA THR A 50 7.05 5.30 4.03
C THR A 50 5.72 4.63 4.39
N VAL A 51 5.37 3.53 3.72
CA VAL A 51 4.15 2.77 4.01
C VAL A 51 4.22 2.19 5.42
N PHE A 52 5.33 1.55 5.80
CA PHE A 52 5.48 0.96 7.14
C PHE A 52 5.55 2.01 8.25
N LEU A 53 6.15 3.17 8.00
CA LEU A 53 6.09 4.30 8.93
C LEU A 53 4.65 4.79 9.14
N ARG A 54 3.85 4.90 8.07
CA ARG A 54 2.44 5.28 8.16
C ARG A 54 1.61 4.23 8.91
N LEU A 55 1.87 2.94 8.68
CA LEU A 55 1.23 1.85 9.43
C LEU A 55 1.58 1.91 10.92
N TYR A 56 2.83 2.24 11.26
CA TYR A 56 3.24 2.45 12.64
C TYR A 56 2.49 3.62 13.29
N MET A 57 2.39 4.77 12.61
CA MET A 57 1.64 5.92 13.12
C MET A 57 0.15 5.61 13.28
N LEU A 58 -0.44 4.90 12.30
CA LEU A 58 -1.82 4.44 12.36
C LEU A 58 -2.05 3.56 13.60
N ARG A 59 -1.16 2.60 13.85
CA ARG A 59 -1.21 1.76 15.05
C ARG A 59 -1.26 2.61 16.32
N MET A 60 -0.38 3.60 16.46
CA MET A 60 -0.36 4.46 17.65
C MET A 60 -1.67 5.24 17.80
N GLY A 61 -2.24 5.76 16.72
CA GLY A 61 -3.53 6.44 16.72
C GLY A 61 -4.68 5.52 17.15
N LEU A 62 -4.76 4.32 16.58
CA LEU A 62 -5.81 3.34 16.88
C LEU A 62 -5.72 2.80 18.31
N LEU A 63 -4.51 2.51 18.80
CA LEU A 63 -4.29 2.06 20.17
C LEU A 63 -4.68 3.10 21.21
N ARG A 64 -4.54 4.39 20.88
CA ARG A 64 -5.01 5.49 21.75
C ARG A 64 -6.53 5.59 21.76
N ALA A 65 -7.18 5.36 20.62
CA ALA A 65 -8.63 5.51 20.48
C ALA A 65 -9.43 4.32 21.05
N ARG A 66 -8.81 3.14 21.20
CA ARG A 66 -9.47 1.92 21.66
C ARG A 66 -8.93 1.44 23.02
N PRO A 67 -9.68 1.62 24.13
CA PRO A 67 -9.21 1.23 25.45
C PRO A 67 -9.30 -0.28 25.73
N ALA A 68 -10.16 -1.02 25.02
CA ALA A 68 -10.38 -2.44 25.24
C ALA A 68 -9.13 -3.26 24.90
N ALA A 69 -8.74 -4.17 25.81
CA ALA A 69 -7.52 -4.97 25.65
C ALA A 69 -7.56 -5.88 24.39
N ALA A 70 -8.72 -6.47 24.10
CA ALA A 70 -8.91 -7.30 22.91
C ALA A 70 -8.73 -6.50 21.61
N ASP A 71 -9.28 -5.29 21.54
CA ASP A 71 -9.11 -4.40 20.38
C ASP A 71 -7.64 -4.03 20.18
N ARG A 72 -6.93 -3.70 21.27
CA ARG A 72 -5.52 -3.33 21.22
C ARG A 72 -4.65 -4.49 20.73
N LEU A 73 -4.92 -5.71 21.19
CA LEU A 73 -4.25 -6.92 20.73
C LEU A 73 -4.51 -7.17 19.24
N ALA A 74 -5.77 -7.07 18.80
CA ALA A 74 -6.15 -7.23 17.41
C ALA A 74 -5.47 -6.20 16.48
N ILE A 75 -5.47 -4.91 16.88
CA ILE A 75 -4.78 -3.84 16.15
C ILE A 75 -3.27 -4.12 16.07
N HIS A 76 -2.65 -4.52 17.17
CA HIS A 76 -1.23 -4.82 17.21
C HIS A 76 -0.89 -6.02 16.31
N GLY A 77 -1.62 -7.13 16.45
CA GLY A 77 -1.41 -8.35 15.67
C GLY A 77 -1.55 -8.12 14.17
N PHE A 78 -2.57 -7.37 13.74
CA PHE A 78 -2.76 -7.02 12.34
C PHE A 78 -1.56 -6.24 11.76
N ILE A 79 -1.08 -5.23 12.47
CA ILE A 79 0.03 -4.38 12.00
C ILE A 79 1.36 -5.15 12.00
N GLU A 80 1.59 -6.02 12.98
CA GLU A 80 2.79 -6.88 12.97
C GLU A 80 2.74 -7.94 11.86
N ALA A 81 1.57 -8.50 11.56
CA ALA A 81 1.41 -9.41 10.43
C ALA A 81 1.69 -8.72 9.09
N LEU A 82 1.24 -7.47 8.92
CA LEU A 82 1.64 -6.64 7.78
C LEU A 82 3.14 -6.38 7.77
N ARG A 83 3.74 -6.04 8.91
CA ARG A 83 5.18 -5.79 9.01
C ARG A 83 6.03 -7.00 8.67
N ALA A 84 5.56 -8.21 8.96
CA ALA A 84 6.23 -9.44 8.56
C ALA A 84 6.38 -9.58 7.03
N THR A 85 5.58 -8.85 6.24
CA THR A 85 5.68 -8.84 4.77
C THR A 85 6.75 -7.89 4.23
N GLU A 86 7.30 -7.00 5.04
CA GLU A 86 8.26 -5.95 4.66
C GLU A 86 9.48 -6.51 3.90
N ALA A 87 10.11 -7.55 4.44
CA ALA A 87 11.26 -8.18 3.80
C ALA A 87 10.91 -8.78 2.42
N GLY A 88 9.74 -9.41 2.31
CA GLY A 88 9.26 -9.96 1.03
C GLY A 88 8.96 -8.86 0.00
N LEU A 89 8.46 -7.71 0.45
CA LEU A 89 8.24 -6.55 -0.40
C LEU A 89 9.54 -5.95 -0.92
N HIS A 90 10.60 -5.89 -0.10
CA HIS A 90 11.92 -5.46 -0.56
C HIS A 90 12.50 -6.41 -1.61
N VAL A 91 12.38 -7.72 -1.41
CA VAL A 91 12.79 -8.71 -2.42
C VAL A 91 12.01 -8.53 -3.72
N LEU A 92 10.68 -8.42 -3.64
CA LEU A 92 9.83 -8.20 -4.81
C LEU A 92 10.21 -6.90 -5.54
N ALA A 93 10.43 -5.82 -4.80
CA ALA A 93 10.80 -4.53 -5.36
C ALA A 93 12.16 -4.57 -6.05
N SER A 94 13.15 -5.25 -5.48
CA SER A 94 14.45 -5.47 -6.15
C SER A 94 14.25 -6.27 -7.45
N GLU A 95 13.49 -7.35 -7.44
CA GLU A 95 13.29 -8.13 -8.68
C GLU A 95 12.50 -7.38 -9.77
N LEU A 96 11.55 -6.53 -9.38
CA LEU A 96 10.69 -5.80 -10.33
C LEU A 96 11.31 -4.50 -10.87
N PHE A 97 12.10 -3.81 -10.05
CA PHE A 97 12.54 -2.43 -10.35
C PHE A 97 14.05 -2.26 -10.39
N ASP A 98 14.82 -3.21 -9.88
CA ASP A 98 16.27 -3.15 -9.93
C ASP A 98 16.77 -3.50 -11.33
N GLN A 99 17.79 -2.78 -11.80
CA GLN A 99 18.26 -2.90 -13.18
C GLN A 99 19.11 -4.15 -13.37
N ARG A 100 18.47 -5.32 -13.43
CA ARG A 100 19.14 -6.56 -13.82
C ARG A 100 19.30 -6.62 -15.34
N SER A 101 20.41 -6.03 -15.79
CA SER A 101 21.16 -6.39 -17.00
C SER A 101 20.37 -6.64 -18.28
N GLY A 102 20.25 -5.60 -19.11
CA GLY A 102 20.07 -5.76 -20.57
C GLY A 102 18.94 -4.95 -21.19
N ALA A 103 19.32 -3.95 -22.01
CA ALA A 103 18.56 -3.27 -23.08
C ALA A 103 17.17 -2.65 -22.81
N VAL A 104 16.46 -3.00 -21.74
CA VAL A 104 15.12 -2.51 -21.43
C VAL A 104 15.20 -1.49 -20.28
N PRO A 105 14.71 -0.25 -20.47
CA PRO A 105 14.67 0.72 -19.37
C PRO A 105 13.80 0.18 -18.22
N ALA A 106 14.24 0.39 -16.98
CA ALA A 106 13.46 0.00 -15.80
C ALA A 106 12.07 0.62 -15.88
N GLN A 107 11.02 -0.19 -15.73
CA GLN A 107 9.67 0.34 -15.68
C GLN A 107 9.50 1.09 -14.35
N PRO A 108 9.00 2.34 -14.37
CA PRO A 108 8.87 3.09 -13.13
C PRO A 108 7.75 2.48 -12.28
N CYS A 109 8.10 2.01 -11.07
CA CYS A 109 7.12 1.75 -10.02
C CYS A 109 6.30 3.03 -9.80
N ARG A 110 4.98 2.93 -9.75
CA ARG A 110 4.07 4.06 -9.52
C ARG A 110 3.34 4.00 -8.20
N GLY A 111 3.35 2.86 -7.52
CA GLY A 111 2.86 2.77 -6.15
C GLY A 111 2.77 1.36 -5.62
N LEU A 112 2.65 1.31 -4.30
CA LEU A 112 2.38 0.11 -3.52
C LEU A 112 1.05 0.30 -2.79
N PHE A 113 0.14 -0.64 -2.95
CA PHE A 113 -1.20 -0.60 -2.37
C PHE A 113 -1.53 -1.91 -1.66
N LEU A 114 -2.22 -1.81 -0.55
CA LEU A 114 -2.68 -2.92 0.27
C LEU A 114 -4.21 -2.98 0.16
N CYS A 115 -4.74 -4.14 -0.20
CA CYS A 115 -6.16 -4.32 -0.50
C CYS A 115 -6.74 -5.55 0.20
N ALA A 116 -7.94 -5.39 0.72
CA ALA A 116 -8.82 -6.52 0.95
C ALA A 116 -9.73 -6.72 -0.28
N PRO A 117 -10.06 -7.96 -0.67
CA PRO A 117 -10.90 -8.30 -1.81
C PRO A 117 -12.39 -8.06 -1.56
N ASP A 118 -12.75 -7.44 -0.44
CA ASP A 118 -14.13 -7.38 0.05
C ASP A 118 -15.05 -6.44 -0.74
N ASP A 119 -14.63 -5.94 -1.90
CA ASP A 119 -15.56 -5.27 -2.79
C ASP A 119 -15.17 -5.41 -4.27
N ALA A 120 -16.13 -5.89 -5.07
CA ALA A 120 -16.01 -5.90 -6.52
C ALA A 120 -16.14 -4.45 -7.01
N GLY A 121 -15.01 -3.76 -7.11
CA GLY A 121 -14.95 -2.30 -7.34
C GLY A 121 -14.41 -1.49 -6.16
N GLY A 122 -13.79 -2.14 -5.15
CA GLY A 122 -13.33 -1.47 -3.93
C GLY A 122 -12.36 -0.30 -4.14
N ALA A 123 -12.10 0.43 -3.06
CA ALA A 123 -11.37 1.71 -3.03
C ALA A 123 -10.15 1.84 -3.95
N PHE A 124 -9.35 0.77 -4.12
CA PHE A 124 -8.23 0.78 -5.05
C PHE A 124 -8.65 0.87 -6.53
N VAL A 125 -9.68 0.14 -6.95
CA VAL A 125 -10.17 0.16 -8.33
C VAL A 125 -10.78 1.52 -8.64
N GLU A 126 -11.59 2.06 -7.73
CA GLU A 126 -12.16 3.41 -7.82
C GLU A 126 -11.05 4.46 -7.92
N ASP A 127 -10.11 4.48 -6.98
CA ASP A 127 -8.96 5.38 -7.00
C ASP A 127 -8.09 5.20 -8.26
N MET A 128 -7.96 3.96 -8.76
CA MET A 128 -7.19 3.69 -9.97
C MET A 128 -7.76 4.43 -11.17
N PHE A 129 -9.08 4.40 -11.37
CA PHE A 129 -9.74 5.04 -12.50
C PHE A 129 -9.96 6.54 -12.28
N GLU A 130 -10.27 6.98 -11.06
CA GLU A 130 -10.60 8.37 -10.80
C GLU A 130 -9.38 9.26 -10.51
N ARG A 131 -8.33 8.70 -9.91
CA ARG A 131 -7.16 9.47 -9.44
C ARG A 131 -5.85 9.00 -10.05
N PHE A 132 -5.65 7.70 -10.24
CA PHE A 132 -4.33 7.18 -10.59
C PHE A 132 -4.04 7.29 -12.08
N LEU A 133 -4.88 6.71 -12.92
CA LEU A 133 -4.75 6.76 -14.37
C LEU A 133 -4.77 8.20 -14.93
N PRO A 134 -5.65 9.12 -14.47
CA PRO A 134 -5.62 10.51 -14.91
C PRO A 134 -4.29 11.22 -14.58
N ALA A 135 -3.75 10.98 -13.39
CA ALA A 135 -2.47 11.55 -12.99
C ALA A 135 -1.26 10.91 -13.72
N ASP A 136 -1.40 9.66 -14.17
CA ASP A 136 -0.38 8.96 -14.95
C ASP A 136 -0.49 9.25 -16.46
N GLN A 137 -1.54 9.94 -16.93
CA GLN A 137 -1.77 10.28 -18.35
C GLN A 137 -0.56 10.94 -19.06
N PRO A 138 0.23 11.84 -18.43
CA PRO A 138 1.43 12.40 -19.05
C PRO A 138 2.49 11.36 -19.43
N LEU A 139 2.50 10.20 -18.76
CA LEU A 139 3.45 9.11 -19.00
C LEU A 139 3.08 8.27 -20.23
N ALA A 140 1.82 8.29 -20.64
CA ALA A 140 1.34 7.59 -21.83
C ALA A 140 1.69 8.33 -23.13
N ARG A 141 2.06 9.61 -23.06
CA ARG A 141 2.41 10.46 -24.22
C ARG A 141 3.90 10.58 -24.50
N ALA A 142 4.76 10.03 -23.63
CA ALA A 142 6.20 9.97 -23.87
C ALA A 142 6.52 8.70 -24.67
N ALA A 143 6.27 8.75 -25.98
CA ALA A 143 6.78 7.83 -26.98
C ALA A 143 7.41 8.66 -28.11
#